data_AF-A0A254UQW4-F1
#
_entry.id   AF-A0A254UQW4-F1
#
_cell.length_a   1.000
_cell.length_b   1.000
_cell.length_c   1.000
_cell.angle_alpha   90.00
_cell.angle_beta   90.00
_cell.angle_gamma   90.00
#
_symmetry.space_group_name_H-M   'P 1'
#
loop_
_entity.id
_entity.type
_entity.pdbx_description
1 polymer ?
#
loop_
_entity_poly.entity_id
_entity_poly.type
_entity_poly.pdbx_seq_one_letter_code
_entity_poly.pdbx_strand_id
1 'polypeptide(L)' 'MGRPCGLLFRGLADAALRVFAMSGQVLYGRLGAEIVRRKMGWTEIGESETAQISRVIADNLDAMLAQARASAAPGA' A
#
# COMPACT_ATOMS: atom_id res chain seq x y z
N MET A 1 -17.85 -15.91 -28.36
CA MET A 1 -16.44 -15.45 -28.34
C MET A 1 -16.42 -13.96 -28.02
N GLY A 2 -15.96 -13.53 -26.83
CA GLY A 2 -16.04 -12.11 -26.43
C GLY A 2 -15.64 -11.79 -24.99
N ARG A 3 -14.66 -12.50 -24.41
CA ARG A 3 -14.25 -12.34 -23.00
C ARG A 3 -12.81 -11.82 -22.71
N PRO A 4 -11.94 -11.41 -23.67
CA PRO A 4 -10.59 -10.96 -23.31
C PRO A 4 -10.54 -9.50 -22.81
N CYS A 5 -11.42 -8.61 -23.29
CA CYS A 5 -11.33 -7.17 -23.01
C CYS A 5 -11.66 -6.80 -21.54
N GLY A 6 -12.63 -7.50 -20.93
CA GLY A 6 -13.05 -7.22 -19.55
C GLY A 6 -12.06 -7.64 -18.46
N LEU A 7 -11.23 -8.67 -18.71
CA LEU A 7 -10.18 -9.11 -17.78
C LEU A 7 -9.00 -8.12 -17.75
N LEU A 8 -8.62 -7.58 -18.91
CA LEU A 8 -7.62 -6.51 -19.02
C LEU A 8 -8.05 -5.23 -18.31
N PHE A 9 -9.31 -4.81 -18.51
CA PHE A 9 -9.85 -3.61 -17.85
C PHE A 9 -9.91 -3.75 -16.34
N ARG A 10 -10.30 -4.93 -15.84
CA ARG A 10 -10.33 -5.25 -14.42
C ARG A 10 -8.93 -5.28 -13.80
N GLY A 11 -7.95 -5.89 -14.48
CA GLY A 11 -6.56 -5.88 -14.03
C GLY A 11 -5.96 -4.47 -13.93
N LEU A 12 -6.30 -3.57 -14.85
CA LEU A 12 -5.86 -2.17 -14.80
C LEU A 12 -6.50 -1.40 -13.64
N ALA A 13 -7.80 -1.61 -13.39
CA ALA A 13 -8.50 -1.00 -12.26
C ALA A 13 -7.92 -1.48 -10.91
N ASP A 14 -7.61 -2.77 -10.80
CA ASP A 14 -6.99 -3.35 -9.60
C ASP A 14 -5.58 -2.76 -9.36
N ALA A 15 -4.79 -2.56 -10.42
CA ALA A 15 -3.47 -1.92 -10.33
C ALA A 15 -3.57 -0.45 -9.89
N ALA A 16 -4.49 0.31 -10.49
CA ALA A 16 -4.72 1.72 -10.12
C ALA A 16 -5.15 1.86 -8.64
N LEU A 17 -6.03 0.97 -8.17
CA LEU A 17 -6.47 0.98 -6.78
C LEU A 17 -5.33 0.63 -5.81
N ARG A 18 -4.45 -0.32 -6.17
CA ARG A 18 -3.25 -0.63 -5.37
C ARG A 18 -2.30 0.56 -5.26
N VAL A 19 -2.07 1.27 -6.36
CA VAL A 19 -1.24 2.49 -6.36
C VAL A 19 -1.86 3.58 -5.51
N PHE A 20 -3.18 3.76 -5.59
CA PHE A 20 -3.92 4.71 -4.75
C PHE A 20 -3.78 4.35 -3.27
N ALA A 21 -3.96 3.08 -2.89
CA ALA A 21 -3.79 2.63 -1.52
C ALA A 21 -2.36 2.85 -0.99
N MET A 22 -1.34 2.57 -1.81
CA MET A 22 0.06 2.86 -1.46
C MET A 22 0.33 4.34 -1.25
N SER A 23 -0.17 5.18 -2.15
CA SER A 23 -0.10 6.65 -2.01
C SER A 23 -0.78 7.11 -0.72
N GLY A 24 -1.93 6.49 -0.39
CA GLY A 24 -2.69 6.77 0.82
C GLY A 24 -1.92 6.49 2.11
N GLN A 25 -1.11 5.44 2.16
CA GLN A 25 -0.28 5.14 3.34
C GLN A 25 0.75 6.23 3.62
N VAL A 26 1.40 6.75 2.57
CA VAL A 26 2.37 7.85 2.70
C VAL A 26 1.67 9.16 3.05
N LEU A 27 0.54 9.46 2.38
CA LEU A 27 -0.23 10.68 2.61
C LEU A 27 -0.86 10.71 4.00
N TYR A 28 -1.36 9.57 4.51
CA TYR A 28 -1.93 9.49 5.85
C TYR A 28 -0.86 9.72 6.92
N GLY A 29 0.38 9.28 6.70
CA GLY A 29 1.50 9.66 7.57
C GLY A 29 1.65 11.18 7.73
N ARG A 30 1.30 11.96 6.70
CA ARG A 30 1.35 13.43 6.72
C ARG A 30 0.07 14.08 7.25
N LEU A 31 -1.09 13.62 6.79
CA LEU A 31 -2.39 14.20 7.15
C LEU A 31 -2.87 13.74 8.53
N GLY A 32 -2.55 12.52 8.91
CA GLY A 32 -2.87 11.89 10.19
C GLY A 32 -1.70 11.89 11.17
N ALA A 33 -0.64 12.66 10.94
CA ALA A 33 0.56 12.71 11.76
C ALA A 33 0.24 12.87 13.26
N GLU A 34 -0.68 13.78 13.60
CA GLU A 34 -1.10 14.01 14.99
C GLU A 34 -1.86 12.81 15.58
N ILE A 35 -2.66 12.12 14.78
CA ILE A 35 -3.38 10.91 15.21
C ILE A 35 -2.38 9.79 15.51
N VAL A 36 -1.41 9.58 14.61
CA VAL A 36 -0.34 8.60 14.77
C VAL A 36 0.47 8.91 16.02
N ARG A 37 0.91 10.17 16.17
CA ARG A 37 1.68 10.63 17.33
C ARG A 37 0.96 10.34 18.63
N ARG A 38 -0.32 10.72 18.75
CA ARG A 38 -1.14 10.44 19.94
C ARG A 38 -1.31 8.95 20.19
N LYS A 39 -1.60 8.16 19.14
CA LYS A 39 -1.86 6.73 19.25
C LYS A 39 -0.63 5.93 19.66
N MET A 40 0.54 6.35 19.18
CA MET A 40 1.83 5.73 19.49
C MET A 40 2.47 6.29 20.77
N GLY A 41 1.88 7.33 21.37
CA GLY A 41 2.43 8.00 22.55
C GLY A 41 3.73 8.77 22.26
N TRP A 42 3.95 9.19 21.02
CA TRP A 42 5.15 9.91 20.62
C TRP A 42 5.06 11.40 20.98
N THR A 43 6.19 11.99 21.34
CA THR A 43 6.27 13.44 21.56
C THR A 43 6.30 14.19 20.23
N GLU A 44 6.99 13.65 19.24
CA GLU A 44 7.10 14.19 17.88
C GLU A 44 7.38 13.07 16.88
N ILE A 45 7.30 13.37 15.58
CA ILE A 45 7.75 12.45 14.54
C ILE A 45 9.12 12.95 14.07
N GLY A 46 10.17 12.37 14.63
CA GLY A 46 11.55 12.65 14.27
C GLY A 46 12.10 11.61 13.30
N GLU A 47 13.44 11.53 13.21
CA GLU A 47 14.12 10.61 12.29
C GLU A 47 13.85 9.14 12.61
N SER A 48 13.83 8.79 13.90
CA SER A 48 13.56 7.42 14.37
C SER A 48 12.13 6.97 14.01
N GLU A 49 11.15 7.80 14.30
CA GLU A 49 9.74 7.52 13.99
C GLU A 49 9.52 7.46 12.48
N THR A 50 10.17 8.36 11.73
CA THR A 50 10.14 8.34 10.26
C THR A 50 10.71 7.04 9.72
N ALA A 51 11.87 6.59 10.21
CA ALA A 51 12.47 5.33 9.81
C ALA A 51 11.56 4.13 10.13
N GLN A 52 10.88 4.17 11.29
CA GLN A 52 9.92 3.14 11.67
C GLN A 52 8.69 3.12 10.74
N ILE A 53 8.11 4.29 10.43
CA ILE A 53 7.00 4.41 9.49
C ILE A 53 7.41 3.92 8.10
N SER A 54 8.57 4.36 7.59
CA SER A 54 9.08 3.97 6.28
C SER A 54 9.28 2.47 6.16
N ARG A 55 9.82 1.82 7.22
CA ARG A 55 9.97 0.37 7.26
C ARG A 55 8.63 -0.34 7.13
N VAL A 56 7.63 0.06 7.93
CA VAL A 56 6.29 -0.54 7.88
C VAL A 56 5.62 -0.37 6.51
N ILE A 57 5.77 0.80 5.89
CA ILE A 57 5.22 1.05 4.54
C ILE A 57 5.93 0.16 3.50
N ALA A 58 7.25 0.01 3.59
CA ALA A 58 8.01 -0.86 2.68
C ALA A 58 7.58 -2.34 2.84
N ASP A 59 7.47 -2.82 4.07
CA ASP A 59 7.05 -4.20 4.36
C ASP A 59 5.63 -4.47 3.79
N ASN A 60 4.73 -3.50 3.91
CA ASN A 60 3.38 -3.60 3.33
C ASN A 60 3.41 -3.64 1.80
N LEU A 61 4.24 -2.83 1.15
CA LEU A 61 4.42 -2.84 -0.30
C LEU A 61 4.93 -4.22 -0.76
N ASP A 62 5.93 -4.76 -0.09
CA ASP A 62 6.47 -6.08 -0.40
C ASP A 62 5.42 -7.18 -0.29
N ALA A 63 4.60 -7.16 0.77
CA ALA A 63 3.48 -8.09 0.94
C ALA A 63 2.45 -7.97 -0.20
N MET A 64 2.09 -6.75 -0.59
CA MET A 64 1.16 -6.50 -1.70
C MET A 64 1.71 -6.99 -3.04
N LEU A 65 3.00 -6.82 -3.29
CA LEU A 65 3.66 -7.31 -4.51
C LEU A 65 3.77 -8.83 -4.51
N ALA A 66 4.09 -9.45 -3.38
CA ALA A 66 4.10 -10.91 -3.24
C ALA A 66 2.72 -11.50 -3.54
N GLN A 67 1.66 -10.92 -2.97
CA GLN A 67 0.28 -11.34 -3.26
C GLN A 67 -0.08 -11.13 -4.74
N ALA A 68 0.29 -9.99 -5.34
CA ALA A 68 0.02 -9.73 -6.75
C ALA A 68 0.65 -10.78 -7.67
N ARG A 69 1.90 -11.17 -7.39
CA ARG A 69 2.61 -12.22 -8.13
C ARG A 69 1.96 -13.59 -7.94
N ALA A 70 1.57 -13.94 -6.71
CA ALA A 70 0.89 -15.19 -6.41
C ALA A 70 -0.45 -15.31 -7.16
N SER A 71 -1.23 -14.21 -7.23
CA SER A 71 -2.48 -14.18 -7.99
C SER A 71 -2.31 -14.19 -9.51
N ALA A 72 -1.12 -13.84 -10.02
CA ALA A 72 -0.80 -13.84 -11.45
C ALA A 72 -0.21 -15.17 -11.94
N ALA A 73 0.25 -16.04 -11.04
CA ALA A 73 0.76 -17.36 -11.40
C ALA A 73 -0.40 -18.27 -11.88
N PRO A 74 -0.31 -18.86 -13.08
CA PRO A 74 -1.33 -19.79 -13.54
C PRO A 74 -1.29 -21.09 -12.71
N GLY A 75 -2.38 -21.41 -12.01
CA GLY A 75 -2.59 -22.72 -11.37
C GLY A 75 -2.75 -22.79 -9.85
N ALA A 76 -3.00 -21.67 -9.16
CA ALA A 76 -3.45 -21.70 -7.76
C ALA A 76 -4.97 -21.93 -7.66
#